data_AF-A0A0J6GEZ2-F1
#
_entry.id   AF-A0A0J6GEZ2-F1
#
_cell.length_a   1.000
_cell.length_b   1.000
_cell.length_c   1.000
_cell.angle_alpha   90.00
_cell.angle_beta   90.00
_cell.angle_gamma   90.00
#
_symmetry.space_group_name_H-M   'P 1'
#
loop_
_entity.id
_entity.type
_entity.pdbx_description
1 polymer ?
#
loop_
_entity_poly.entity_id
_entity_poly.type
_entity_poly.pdbx_seq_one_letter_code
_entity_poly.pdbx_strand_id
1 'polypeptide(L)'
;MAEQNTLYIAMLTDVGAAQQAKAIANGTPWNITHMGVGDGNGVTPLPSRLQKKLVHENVRMKLNRLTVRADKPVIVAELILPSDIGGWWVREVGLYDSTGALVAVASYPATYKPTLAQGTGRTQGIRLQILVSSTANITIQDDPTLVMATVNTVREEIAKGEAASAVKLKTARKIAVTGDATGDASFDGSANASIALTLADSGVFAGTYSKVTVNAKGLVTGVHSLIQGDIPALDASKITSGTLSRPTSGNAGSATKLQTGRAWTFSGAATGMGWFDGSGDVNVQLALANSGISAGTYSKVTVNAKGLVTGAQSLIQGDIPALDASKITSGTLSRPTSGNAGTATKLQTGRALTFNGAATGMGWFDGSGDVNVQLVLAGLDVSKLISGTLPVARGGTGGNTPAAARSSLGAGVPSTLYHDPNGYWWDKDTGLFVQWGNRFFGDMPGGKWNVQFNFRYEFDTAPFIVIPVIMEHPNSPDPASHITCAIAENSMSTSGFITSFTEYVSAAQNFGVRWIAVGYRVKPI
;
A
#
# COMPACT_ATOMS: atom_id res chain seq x y z
N MET A 1 -26.64 -34.17 15.81
CA MET A 1 -27.86 -34.69 15.16
C MET A 1 -28.61 -33.51 14.59
N ALA A 2 -28.68 -33.37 13.27
CA ALA A 2 -29.64 -32.45 12.66
C ALA A 2 -30.99 -33.16 12.71
N GLU A 3 -32.01 -32.54 13.30
CA GLU A 3 -33.35 -33.13 13.40
C GLU A 3 -33.89 -33.45 12.00
N GLN A 4 -34.27 -34.70 11.80
CA GLN A 4 -34.48 -35.33 10.50
C GLN A 4 -35.78 -34.91 9.78
N ASN A 5 -36.48 -33.87 10.27
CA ASN A 5 -37.79 -33.45 9.75
C ASN A 5 -38.00 -31.92 9.67
N THR A 6 -36.97 -31.10 9.83
CA THR A 6 -37.08 -29.63 9.75
C THR A 6 -36.57 -29.13 8.40
N LEU A 7 -37.47 -28.63 7.55
CA LEU A 7 -37.15 -27.97 6.29
C LEU A 7 -36.49 -26.61 6.57
N TYR A 8 -35.21 -26.49 6.25
CA TYR A 8 -34.49 -25.22 6.31
C TYR A 8 -34.75 -24.42 5.03
N ILE A 9 -35.44 -23.29 5.19
CA ILE A 9 -35.82 -22.41 4.08
C ILE A 9 -35.06 -21.09 4.14
N ALA A 10 -34.81 -20.55 2.95
CA ALA A 10 -34.27 -19.21 2.74
C ALA A 10 -35.21 -18.46 1.79
N MET A 11 -35.54 -17.22 2.12
CA MET A 11 -36.48 -16.43 1.32
C MET A 11 -36.17 -14.93 1.38
N LEU A 12 -36.63 -14.20 0.36
CA LEU A 12 -36.66 -12.75 0.40
C LEU A 12 -37.75 -12.25 1.35
N THR A 13 -37.45 -11.18 2.09
CA THR A 13 -38.47 -10.38 2.78
C THR A 13 -39.23 -9.53 1.77
N ASP A 14 -40.39 -8.97 2.14
CA ASP A 14 -41.11 -8.05 1.26
C ASP A 14 -40.32 -6.77 0.99
N VAL A 15 -39.48 -6.36 1.94
CA VAL A 15 -38.52 -5.26 1.74
C VAL A 15 -37.49 -5.65 0.67
N GLY A 16 -36.89 -6.84 0.76
CA GLY A 16 -35.92 -7.32 -0.23
C GLY A 16 -36.52 -7.51 -1.61
N ALA A 17 -37.72 -8.07 -1.71
CA ALA A 17 -38.43 -8.22 -2.98
C ALA A 17 -38.76 -6.87 -3.63
N ALA A 18 -39.21 -5.88 -2.83
CA ALA A 18 -39.49 -4.53 -3.32
C ALA A 18 -38.21 -3.79 -3.77
N GLN A 19 -37.11 -3.94 -3.02
CA GLN A 19 -35.82 -3.36 -3.40
C GLN A 19 -35.25 -4.01 -4.66
N GLN A 20 -35.35 -5.33 -4.80
CA GLN A 20 -34.97 -6.02 -6.02
C GLN A 20 -35.77 -5.52 -7.22
N ALA A 21 -37.10 -5.38 -7.07
CA ALA A 21 -37.94 -4.86 -8.14
C ALA A 21 -37.56 -3.42 -8.53
N LYS A 22 -37.24 -2.56 -7.56
CA LYS A 22 -36.75 -1.19 -7.80
C LYS A 22 -35.39 -1.17 -8.51
N ALA A 23 -34.46 -2.02 -8.09
CA ALA A 23 -33.15 -2.16 -8.74
C ALA A 23 -33.30 -2.57 -10.21
N ILE A 24 -34.21 -3.50 -10.49
CA ILE A 24 -34.56 -3.92 -11.85
C ILE A 24 -35.20 -2.79 -12.67
N ALA A 25 -36.22 -2.12 -12.13
CA ALA A 25 -36.96 -1.08 -12.85
C ALA A 25 -36.09 0.14 -13.19
N ASN A 26 -35.14 0.49 -12.31
CA ASN A 26 -34.32 1.68 -12.44
C ASN A 26 -32.92 1.41 -13.00
N GLY A 27 -32.55 0.15 -13.25
CA GLY A 27 -31.19 -0.24 -13.64
C GLY A 27 -30.14 0.14 -12.59
N THR A 28 -30.51 0.17 -11.32
CA THR A 28 -29.62 0.59 -10.22
C THR A 28 -29.04 -0.62 -9.48
N PRO A 29 -27.79 -0.58 -9.01
CA PRO A 29 -27.20 -1.71 -8.31
C PRO A 29 -27.87 -1.99 -6.96
N TRP A 30 -28.21 -3.24 -6.71
CA TRP A 30 -28.71 -3.73 -5.43
C TRP A 30 -27.55 -4.22 -4.57
N ASN A 31 -27.21 -3.43 -3.56
CA ASN A 31 -26.03 -3.63 -2.71
C ASN A 31 -26.39 -4.40 -1.43
N ILE A 32 -26.24 -5.72 -1.43
CA ILE A 32 -26.30 -6.54 -0.22
C ILE A 32 -24.90 -6.55 0.40
N THR A 33 -24.75 -6.08 1.64
CA THR A 33 -23.43 -5.76 2.22
C THR A 33 -23.10 -6.56 3.47
N HIS A 34 -24.10 -6.94 4.27
CA HIS A 34 -23.88 -7.61 5.55
C HIS A 34 -24.73 -8.88 5.68
N MET A 35 -24.22 -9.83 6.46
CA MET A 35 -24.96 -10.98 6.93
C MET A 35 -25.05 -10.91 8.47
N GLY A 36 -26.27 -10.98 8.98
CA GLY A 36 -26.54 -11.15 10.41
C GLY A 36 -26.75 -12.62 10.73
N VAL A 37 -26.32 -13.03 11.92
CA VAL A 37 -26.38 -14.40 12.39
C VAL A 37 -26.89 -14.38 13.82
N GLY A 38 -27.86 -15.26 14.09
CA GLY A 38 -28.59 -15.27 15.34
C GLY A 38 -28.83 -16.67 15.89
N ASP A 39 -29.18 -16.73 17.16
CA ASP A 39 -29.54 -17.94 17.90
C ASP A 39 -31.05 -18.18 18.00
N GLY A 40 -31.88 -17.32 17.39
CA GLY A 40 -33.33 -17.47 17.34
C GLY A 40 -34.00 -17.48 18.72
N ASN A 41 -33.34 -16.94 19.75
CA ASN A 41 -33.77 -16.99 21.15
C ASN A 41 -33.93 -18.44 21.67
N GLY A 42 -33.05 -19.33 21.20
CA GLY A 42 -33.01 -20.75 21.60
C GLY A 42 -33.86 -21.69 20.73
N VAL A 43 -34.70 -21.15 19.85
CA VAL A 43 -35.56 -21.93 18.93
C VAL A 43 -35.16 -21.63 17.49
N THR A 44 -35.22 -22.62 16.59
CA THR A 44 -34.98 -22.37 15.16
C THR A 44 -36.21 -21.68 14.55
N PRO A 45 -36.14 -20.39 14.19
CA PRO A 45 -37.34 -19.66 13.77
C PRO A 45 -37.75 -20.06 12.36
N LEU A 46 -39.05 -20.06 12.09
CA LEU A 46 -39.59 -20.19 10.74
C LEU A 46 -39.49 -18.82 10.03
N PRO A 47 -38.76 -18.70 8.92
CA PRO A 47 -38.64 -17.44 8.19
C PRO A 47 -39.99 -16.92 7.68
N SER A 48 -40.20 -15.61 7.77
CA SER A 48 -41.41 -14.91 7.30
C SER A 48 -41.05 -13.69 6.46
N ARG A 49 -41.83 -13.45 5.41
CA ARG A 49 -41.64 -12.31 4.48
C ARG A 49 -41.79 -10.95 5.16
N LEU A 50 -42.55 -10.88 6.24
CA LEU A 50 -42.81 -9.65 6.99
C LEU A 50 -41.71 -9.31 8.01
N GLN A 51 -40.69 -10.17 8.17
CA GLN A 51 -39.59 -9.90 9.09
C GLN A 51 -38.79 -8.67 8.65
N LYS A 52 -38.58 -7.76 9.60
CA LYS A 52 -37.72 -6.57 9.45
C LYS A 52 -36.38 -6.70 10.17
N LYS A 53 -36.27 -7.70 11.05
CA LYS A 53 -35.09 -8.06 11.84
C LYS A 53 -35.11 -9.56 12.14
N LEU A 54 -33.94 -10.11 12.44
CA LEU A 54 -33.81 -11.45 13.03
C LEU A 54 -34.48 -11.51 14.40
N VAL A 55 -34.89 -12.70 14.84
CA VAL A 55 -35.57 -12.90 16.13
C VAL A 55 -34.64 -12.53 17.28
N HIS A 56 -33.39 -12.98 17.22
CA HIS A 56 -32.30 -12.58 18.10
C HIS A 56 -30.98 -12.59 17.34
N GLU A 57 -30.55 -11.40 16.90
CA GLU A 57 -29.28 -11.21 16.22
C GLU A 57 -28.13 -11.13 17.23
N ASN A 58 -27.19 -12.07 17.15
CA ASN A 58 -25.99 -12.06 18.00
C ASN A 58 -24.85 -11.26 17.34
N VAL A 59 -24.74 -11.33 16.01
CA VAL A 59 -23.68 -10.62 15.27
C VAL A 59 -24.13 -10.22 13.87
N ARG A 60 -23.60 -9.09 13.39
CA ARG A 60 -23.71 -8.64 12.00
C ARG A 60 -22.34 -8.29 11.48
N MET A 61 -21.98 -8.86 10.34
CA MET A 61 -20.66 -8.68 9.72
C MET A 61 -20.79 -8.44 8.23
N LYS A 62 -19.79 -7.79 7.65
CA LYS A 62 -19.70 -7.60 6.21
C LYS A 62 -19.55 -8.97 5.52
N LEU A 63 -20.18 -9.14 4.37
CA LEU A 63 -20.05 -10.36 3.56
C LEU A 63 -18.61 -10.56 3.09
N ASN A 64 -18.13 -11.81 3.15
CA ASN A 64 -16.86 -12.20 2.56
C ASN A 64 -17.01 -12.42 1.05
N ARG A 65 -18.14 -13.00 0.65
CA ARG A 65 -18.44 -13.28 -0.75
C ARG A 65 -19.92 -13.16 -1.05
N LEU A 66 -20.26 -12.53 -2.17
CA LEU A 66 -21.61 -12.46 -2.73
C LEU A 66 -21.53 -12.71 -4.22
N THR A 67 -21.97 -13.87 -4.67
CA THR A 67 -21.99 -14.25 -6.09
C THR A 67 -23.39 -14.61 -6.56
N VAL A 68 -23.55 -14.69 -7.88
CA VAL A 68 -24.77 -15.19 -8.51
C VAL A 68 -24.45 -16.51 -9.19
N ARG A 69 -25.39 -17.45 -9.15
CA ARG A 69 -25.24 -18.72 -9.84
C ARG A 69 -25.48 -18.57 -11.34
N ALA A 70 -24.72 -19.27 -12.16
CA ALA A 70 -24.82 -19.16 -13.63
C ALA A 70 -26.04 -19.91 -14.22
N ASP A 71 -26.44 -21.02 -13.59
CA ASP A 71 -27.53 -21.91 -14.05
C ASP A 71 -28.92 -21.50 -13.55
N LYS A 72 -29.01 -20.71 -12.47
CA LYS A 72 -30.28 -20.35 -11.81
C LYS A 72 -30.21 -18.94 -11.23
N PRO A 73 -31.33 -18.21 -11.11
CA PRO A 73 -31.37 -16.89 -10.49
C PRO A 73 -31.27 -17.01 -8.95
N VAL A 74 -30.12 -17.50 -8.48
CA VAL A 74 -29.81 -17.76 -7.08
C VAL A 74 -28.64 -16.88 -6.68
N ILE A 75 -28.82 -16.14 -5.59
CA ILE A 75 -27.76 -15.40 -4.93
C ILE A 75 -27.09 -16.32 -3.92
N VAL A 76 -25.77 -16.35 -3.91
CA VAL A 76 -24.95 -17.08 -2.95
C VAL A 76 -24.19 -16.07 -2.10
N ALA A 77 -24.59 -15.95 -0.85
CA ALA A 77 -23.93 -15.10 0.13
C ALA A 77 -23.13 -15.95 1.12
N GLU A 78 -21.88 -15.58 1.36
CA GLU A 78 -20.97 -16.29 2.25
C GLU A 78 -20.37 -15.32 3.27
N LEU A 79 -20.40 -15.76 4.53
CA LEU A 79 -19.79 -15.09 5.67
C LEU A 79 -18.90 -16.10 6.39
N ILE A 80 -17.70 -15.65 6.78
CA ILE A 80 -16.81 -16.40 7.65
C ILE A 80 -16.91 -15.79 9.05
N LEU A 81 -17.41 -16.57 10.01
CA LEU A 81 -17.37 -16.22 11.43
C LEU A 81 -15.98 -16.55 11.98
N PRO A 82 -15.20 -15.56 12.43
CA PRO A 82 -13.88 -15.77 13.00
C PRO A 82 -13.93 -16.54 14.34
N SER A 83 -12.78 -16.92 14.86
CA SER A 83 -12.67 -17.80 16.05
C SER A 83 -12.98 -17.11 17.39
N ASP A 84 -12.97 -15.78 17.44
CA ASP A 84 -13.30 -14.95 18.61
C ASP A 84 -14.80 -14.64 18.73
N ILE A 85 -15.57 -14.82 17.65
CA ILE A 85 -17.04 -14.60 17.62
C ILE A 85 -17.77 -15.94 17.74
N GLY A 86 -18.55 -16.12 18.79
CA GLY A 86 -19.28 -17.36 19.07
C GLY A 86 -19.78 -17.46 20.51
N GLY A 87 -19.91 -18.70 21.00
CA GLY A 87 -20.42 -19.03 22.34
C GLY A 87 -21.91 -19.37 22.36
N TRP A 88 -22.57 -19.33 21.20
CA TRP A 88 -24.01 -19.49 21.02
C TRP A 88 -24.32 -20.44 19.84
N TRP A 89 -25.57 -20.89 19.76
CA TRP A 89 -26.04 -21.78 18.70
C TRP A 89 -26.49 -20.95 17.50
N VAL A 90 -25.93 -21.19 16.31
CA VAL A 90 -26.43 -20.57 15.08
C VAL A 90 -27.74 -21.24 14.67
N ARG A 91 -28.79 -20.44 14.49
CA ARG A 91 -30.14 -20.92 14.12
C ARG A 91 -30.86 -20.07 13.07
N GLU A 92 -30.46 -18.82 12.89
CA GLU A 92 -31.01 -17.94 11.88
C GLU A 92 -29.93 -17.10 11.21
N VAL A 93 -30.17 -16.77 9.95
CA VAL A 93 -29.27 -15.96 9.12
C VAL A 93 -30.10 -14.95 8.35
N GLY A 94 -29.63 -13.71 8.30
CA GLY A 94 -30.27 -12.61 7.58
C GLY A 94 -29.28 -11.91 6.66
N LEU A 95 -29.73 -11.47 5.49
CA LEU A 95 -28.97 -10.58 4.61
C LEU A 95 -29.46 -9.16 4.73
N TYR A 96 -28.53 -8.20 4.74
CA TYR A 96 -28.79 -6.78 4.88
C TYR A 96 -28.20 -5.99 3.72
N ASP A 97 -28.96 -5.01 3.23
CA ASP A 97 -28.51 -4.10 2.19
C ASP A 97 -27.64 -2.95 2.75
N SER A 98 -27.18 -2.05 1.88
CA SER A 98 -26.41 -0.86 2.27
C SER A 98 -27.20 0.16 3.11
N THR A 99 -28.54 0.05 3.18
CA THR A 99 -29.38 0.90 4.03
C THR A 99 -29.62 0.29 5.42
N GLY A 100 -29.14 -0.95 5.64
CA GLY A 100 -29.32 -1.69 6.88
C GLY A 100 -30.65 -2.45 6.97
N ALA A 101 -31.42 -2.53 5.88
CA ALA A 101 -32.70 -3.23 5.83
C ALA A 101 -32.51 -4.74 5.66
N LEU A 102 -33.28 -5.55 6.40
CA LEU A 102 -33.28 -7.01 6.25
C LEU A 102 -33.96 -7.37 4.92
N VAL A 103 -33.17 -7.82 3.94
CA VAL A 103 -33.65 -8.14 2.58
C VAL A 103 -33.96 -9.61 2.39
N ALA A 104 -33.33 -10.47 3.18
CA ALA A 104 -33.57 -11.90 3.10
C ALA A 104 -33.33 -12.55 4.45
N VAL A 105 -34.05 -13.63 4.70
CA VAL A 105 -34.00 -14.36 5.97
C VAL A 105 -34.03 -15.86 5.71
N ALA A 106 -33.28 -16.59 6.53
CA ALA A 106 -33.20 -18.03 6.45
C ALA A 106 -33.09 -18.68 7.82
N SER A 107 -33.66 -19.88 7.90
CA SER A 107 -33.45 -20.77 9.03
C SER A 107 -32.15 -21.55 8.81
N TYR A 108 -31.39 -21.75 9.89
CA TYR A 108 -30.12 -22.45 9.85
C TYR A 108 -30.15 -23.65 10.80
N PRO A 109 -29.59 -24.80 10.42
CA PRO A 109 -29.48 -25.95 11.31
C PRO A 109 -28.73 -25.60 12.58
N ALA A 110 -29.30 -25.96 13.74
CA ALA A 110 -28.73 -25.66 15.04
C ALA A 110 -27.26 -26.12 15.12
N THR A 111 -26.34 -25.17 15.05
CA THR A 111 -24.91 -25.44 14.99
C THR A 111 -24.20 -24.63 16.07
N TYR A 112 -23.60 -25.30 17.05
CA TYR A 112 -22.85 -24.62 18.09
C TYR A 112 -21.52 -24.08 17.55
N LYS A 113 -21.27 -22.79 17.76
CA LYS A 113 -20.04 -22.10 17.34
C LYS A 113 -19.20 -21.76 18.56
N PRO A 114 -18.21 -22.58 18.95
CA PRO A 114 -17.34 -22.29 20.10
C PRO A 114 -16.40 -21.12 19.81
N THR A 115 -15.99 -20.42 20.89
CA THR A 115 -14.93 -19.41 20.85
C THR A 115 -13.57 -19.99 21.23
N LEU A 116 -12.49 -19.26 20.90
CA LEU A 116 -11.13 -19.61 21.33
C LEU A 116 -11.00 -19.74 22.86
N ALA A 117 -11.71 -18.90 23.62
CA ALA A 117 -11.73 -18.94 25.08
C ALA A 117 -12.33 -20.24 25.66
N GLN A 118 -13.10 -20.99 24.87
CA GLN A 118 -13.69 -22.28 25.24
C GLN A 118 -12.82 -23.47 24.80
N GLY A 119 -11.55 -23.23 24.44
CA GLY A 119 -10.54 -24.26 24.14
C GLY A 119 -10.55 -24.80 22.71
N THR A 120 -11.52 -24.41 21.85
CA THR A 120 -11.60 -24.84 20.45
C THR A 120 -12.01 -23.67 19.55
N GLY A 121 -11.08 -22.75 19.28
CA GLY A 121 -11.32 -21.62 18.38
C GLY A 121 -11.57 -22.09 16.95
N ARG A 122 -12.82 -22.32 16.59
CA ARG A 122 -13.23 -22.78 15.26
C ARG A 122 -13.66 -21.61 14.39
N THR A 123 -13.09 -21.45 13.21
CA THR A 123 -13.64 -20.58 12.17
C THR A 123 -14.80 -21.30 11.48
N GLN A 124 -15.94 -20.62 11.26
CA GLN A 124 -17.12 -21.24 10.66
C GLN A 124 -17.59 -20.45 9.43
N GLY A 125 -17.59 -21.10 8.27
CA GLY A 125 -18.23 -20.57 7.07
C GLY A 125 -19.74 -20.78 7.11
N ILE A 126 -20.50 -19.71 6.91
CA ILE A 126 -21.95 -19.74 6.69
C ILE A 126 -22.19 -19.37 5.23
N ARG A 127 -22.89 -20.25 4.52
CA ARG A 127 -23.27 -20.08 3.12
C ARG A 127 -24.78 -20.09 3.01
N LEU A 128 -25.33 -19.02 2.43
CA LEU A 128 -26.75 -18.84 2.23
C LEU A 128 -27.05 -18.75 0.72
N GLN A 129 -28.07 -19.48 0.28
CA GLN A 129 -28.52 -19.49 -1.11
C GLN A 129 -29.99 -19.07 -1.18
N ILE A 130 -30.27 -18.06 -2.00
CA ILE A 130 -31.61 -17.48 -2.06
C ILE A 130 -32.05 -17.37 -3.51
N LEU A 131 -33.21 -17.93 -3.82
CA LEU A 131 -33.84 -17.77 -5.13
C LEU A 131 -34.42 -16.37 -5.22
N VAL A 132 -34.15 -15.68 -6.33
CA VAL A 132 -34.60 -14.32 -6.56
C VAL A 132 -35.21 -14.18 -7.96
N SER A 133 -35.94 -13.08 -8.23
CA SER A 133 -36.62 -12.91 -9.52
C SER A 133 -35.68 -12.53 -10.67
N SER A 134 -34.57 -11.84 -10.40
CA SER A 134 -33.50 -11.55 -11.37
C SER A 134 -32.16 -11.26 -10.70
N THR A 135 -31.06 -11.68 -11.33
CA THR A 135 -29.69 -11.44 -10.85
C THR A 135 -28.96 -10.30 -11.56
N ALA A 136 -29.61 -9.62 -12.52
CA ALA A 136 -28.97 -8.69 -13.45
C ALA A 136 -28.36 -7.44 -12.80
N ASN A 137 -28.90 -6.98 -11.66
CA ASN A 137 -28.49 -5.73 -11.02
C ASN A 137 -27.86 -5.94 -9.64
N ILE A 138 -27.32 -7.13 -9.35
CA ILE A 138 -26.68 -7.41 -8.07
C ILE A 138 -25.21 -7.01 -8.15
N THR A 139 -24.75 -6.25 -7.16
CA THR A 139 -23.33 -5.93 -7.01
C THR A 139 -22.60 -7.11 -6.36
N ILE A 140 -21.83 -7.85 -7.15
CA ILE A 140 -20.99 -8.96 -6.67
C ILE A 140 -19.92 -8.39 -5.72
N GLN A 141 -19.72 -9.05 -4.58
CA GLN A 141 -18.68 -8.70 -3.62
C GLN A 141 -17.74 -9.88 -3.45
N ASP A 142 -16.46 -9.66 -3.70
CA ASP A 142 -15.39 -10.59 -3.37
C ASP A 142 -14.42 -9.82 -2.48
N ASP A 143 -14.28 -10.20 -1.21
CA ASP A 143 -13.21 -9.71 -0.35
C ASP A 143 -12.03 -10.70 -0.39
N PRO A 144 -10.99 -10.45 -1.22
CA PRO A 144 -9.88 -11.38 -1.39
C PRO A 144 -8.97 -11.46 -0.15
N THR A 145 -9.14 -10.59 0.85
CA THR A 145 -8.29 -10.56 2.05
C THR A 145 -8.77 -11.51 3.15
N LEU A 146 -9.99 -12.04 3.02
CA LEU A 146 -10.66 -12.79 4.08
C LEU A 146 -11.41 -14.03 3.57
N VAL A 147 -11.06 -14.55 2.39
CA VAL A 147 -11.63 -15.79 1.82
C VAL A 147 -10.54 -16.87 1.81
N MET A 148 -10.81 -18.00 2.47
CA MET A 148 -10.06 -19.23 2.22
C MET A 148 -10.37 -19.69 0.79
N ALA A 149 -9.46 -19.45 -0.15
CA ALA A 149 -9.58 -20.00 -1.49
C ALA A 149 -9.50 -21.53 -1.39
N THR A 150 -10.49 -22.25 -1.95
CA THR A 150 -10.38 -23.71 -2.03
C THR A 150 -9.19 -24.08 -2.92
N VAL A 151 -8.53 -25.21 -2.67
CA VAL A 151 -7.39 -25.66 -3.49
C VAL A 151 -7.76 -25.72 -4.98
N ASN A 152 -9.03 -26.01 -5.31
CA ASN A 152 -9.53 -25.99 -6.68
C ASN A 152 -9.57 -24.57 -7.25
N THR A 153 -10.08 -23.59 -6.50
CA THR A 153 -10.05 -22.17 -6.91
C THR A 153 -8.62 -21.66 -7.07
N VAL A 154 -7.71 -22.04 -6.15
CA VAL A 154 -6.29 -21.69 -6.26
C VAL A 154 -5.67 -22.35 -7.49
N ARG A 155 -5.97 -23.61 -7.78
CA ARG A 155 -5.49 -24.30 -9.00
C ARG A 155 -6.06 -23.68 -10.27
N GLU A 156 -7.33 -23.27 -10.27
CA GLU A 156 -7.96 -22.57 -11.40
C GLU A 156 -7.31 -21.20 -11.64
N GLU A 157 -6.99 -20.43 -10.59
CA GLU A 157 -6.28 -19.15 -10.70
C GLU A 157 -4.79 -19.33 -11.06
N ILE A 158 -4.11 -20.36 -10.54
CA ILE A 158 -2.73 -20.69 -10.92
C ILE A 158 -2.68 -21.17 -12.38
N ALA A 159 -3.68 -21.90 -12.86
CA ALA A 159 -3.82 -22.25 -14.27
C ALA A 159 -4.09 -21.03 -15.17
N LYS A 160 -4.56 -19.90 -14.60
CA LYS A 160 -4.60 -18.58 -15.25
C LYS A 160 -3.26 -17.82 -15.19
N GLY A 161 -2.20 -18.44 -14.66
CA GLY A 161 -0.85 -17.89 -14.59
C GLY A 161 0.14 -18.48 -15.60
N GLU A 162 -0.23 -19.52 -16.36
CA GLU A 162 0.63 -20.06 -17.41
C GLU A 162 0.47 -19.27 -18.72
N ALA A 163 1.44 -19.37 -19.65
CA ALA A 163 1.48 -18.59 -20.90
C ALA A 163 0.16 -18.57 -21.70
N ALA A 164 -0.70 -19.57 -21.50
CA ALA A 164 -2.06 -19.68 -22.06
C ALA A 164 -3.03 -18.56 -21.64
N SER A 165 -2.78 -17.85 -20.53
CA SER A 165 -3.69 -16.84 -19.96
C SER A 165 -3.30 -15.40 -20.33
N ALA A 166 -2.11 -15.21 -20.89
CA ALA A 166 -1.76 -13.95 -21.51
C ALA A 166 -2.65 -13.76 -22.75
N VAL A 167 -3.71 -12.95 -22.63
CA VAL A 167 -4.63 -12.60 -23.73
C VAL A 167 -3.87 -12.15 -24.99
N LYS A 168 -2.65 -11.60 -24.81
CA LYS A 168 -1.77 -11.17 -25.90
C LYS A 168 -1.01 -12.30 -26.62
N LEU A 169 -0.94 -13.53 -26.10
CA LEU A 169 -0.34 -14.70 -26.76
C LEU A 169 -1.37 -15.73 -27.24
N LYS A 170 -2.66 -15.60 -26.86
CA LYS A 170 -3.77 -16.38 -27.42
C LYS A 170 -3.87 -16.28 -28.95
N THR A 171 -3.39 -15.17 -29.53
CA THR A 171 -3.13 -15.04 -30.96
C THR A 171 -1.62 -15.00 -31.15
N ALA A 172 -1.07 -15.98 -31.88
CA ALA A 172 0.36 -16.08 -32.14
C ALA A 172 0.94 -14.74 -32.63
N ARG A 173 2.11 -14.38 -32.12
CA ARG A 173 2.81 -13.15 -32.49
C ARG A 173 3.95 -13.47 -33.43
N LYS A 174 4.09 -12.67 -34.46
CA LYS A 174 5.21 -12.76 -35.39
C LYS A 174 6.45 -12.14 -34.74
N ILE A 175 7.46 -12.95 -34.46
CA ILE A 175 8.79 -12.49 -34.06
C ILE A 175 9.62 -12.42 -35.33
N ALA A 176 10.04 -11.21 -35.71
CA ALA A 176 10.80 -10.95 -36.94
C ALA A 176 12.20 -10.43 -36.62
N VAL A 177 13.19 -10.97 -37.32
CA VAL A 177 14.56 -10.46 -37.41
C VAL A 177 14.67 -9.70 -38.73
N THR A 178 15.17 -8.47 -38.69
CA THR A 178 15.27 -7.57 -39.86
C THR A 178 16.65 -6.93 -39.92
N GLY A 179 17.16 -6.68 -41.12
CA GLY A 179 18.50 -6.12 -41.36
C GLY A 179 19.34 -7.04 -42.23
N ASP A 180 20.62 -7.21 -41.90
CA ASP A 180 21.59 -8.03 -42.66
C ASP A 180 21.25 -9.54 -42.67
N ALA A 181 20.36 -9.97 -41.79
CA ALA A 181 19.66 -11.24 -41.88
C ALA A 181 18.17 -11.03 -41.64
N THR A 182 17.34 -11.69 -42.44
CA THR A 182 15.89 -11.64 -42.33
C THR A 182 15.31 -13.02 -42.05
N GLY A 183 14.29 -13.08 -41.20
CA GLY A 183 13.61 -14.32 -40.86
C GLY A 183 12.51 -14.05 -39.85
N ASP A 184 11.48 -14.88 -39.85
CA ASP A 184 10.40 -14.76 -38.89
C ASP A 184 9.80 -16.10 -38.50
N ALA A 185 9.18 -16.13 -37.33
CA ALA A 185 8.35 -17.23 -36.88
C ALA A 185 7.18 -16.72 -36.04
N SER A 186 6.08 -17.48 -36.06
CA SER A 186 4.96 -17.27 -35.15
C SER A 186 5.23 -17.98 -33.83
N PHE A 187 5.07 -17.25 -32.72
CA PHE A 187 5.24 -17.78 -31.37
C PHE A 187 3.99 -17.50 -30.53
N ASP A 188 3.48 -18.53 -29.87
CA ASP A 188 2.33 -18.50 -28.97
C ASP A 188 2.64 -19.04 -27.57
N GLY A 189 3.89 -19.42 -27.29
CA GLY A 189 4.33 -19.95 -26.00
C GLY A 189 4.05 -21.43 -25.77
N SER A 190 3.49 -22.16 -26.75
CA SER A 190 3.18 -23.60 -26.60
C SER A 190 4.40 -24.52 -26.75
N ALA A 191 5.41 -24.11 -27.51
CA ALA A 191 6.64 -24.87 -27.75
C ALA A 191 7.79 -23.94 -28.17
N ASN A 192 9.00 -24.48 -28.26
CA ASN A 192 10.16 -23.77 -28.81
C ASN A 192 9.91 -23.41 -30.29
N ALA A 193 10.22 -22.17 -30.67
CA ALA A 193 10.16 -21.71 -32.06
C ALA A 193 11.56 -21.52 -32.65
N SER A 194 11.77 -22.04 -33.86
CA SER A 194 13.00 -21.84 -34.63
C SER A 194 12.75 -20.79 -35.72
N ILE A 195 13.60 -19.77 -35.81
CA ILE A 195 13.55 -18.78 -36.88
C ILE A 195 14.62 -19.13 -37.92
N ALA A 196 14.19 -19.48 -39.13
CA ALA A 196 15.10 -19.67 -40.25
C ALA A 196 15.57 -18.30 -40.76
N LEU A 197 16.88 -18.06 -40.73
CA LEU A 197 17.48 -16.80 -41.16
C LEU A 197 17.98 -16.88 -42.60
N THR A 198 17.69 -15.84 -43.37
CA THR A 198 18.20 -15.58 -44.71
C THR A 198 19.12 -14.37 -44.65
N LEU A 199 20.42 -14.54 -44.93
CA LEU A 199 21.35 -13.42 -44.98
C LEU A 199 21.09 -12.55 -46.23
N ALA A 200 21.28 -11.24 -46.11
CA ALA A 200 21.35 -10.33 -47.24
C ALA A 200 22.67 -10.54 -48.02
N ASP A 201 22.70 -10.13 -49.29
CA ASP A 201 23.96 -10.15 -50.06
C ASP A 201 24.91 -9.10 -49.48
N SER A 202 26.16 -9.46 -49.25
CA SER A 202 27.13 -8.56 -48.62
C SER A 202 27.72 -7.52 -49.58
N GLY A 203 27.24 -7.50 -50.83
CA GLY A 203 27.75 -6.66 -51.92
C GLY A 203 29.06 -7.16 -52.56
N VAL A 204 29.62 -8.28 -52.09
CA VAL A 204 30.79 -8.91 -52.73
C VAL A 204 30.35 -9.76 -53.91
N PHE A 205 31.14 -9.78 -54.98
CA PHE A 205 30.89 -10.69 -56.09
C PHE A 205 31.26 -12.12 -55.67
N ALA A 206 30.32 -13.06 -55.79
CA ALA A 206 30.59 -14.45 -55.45
C ALA A 206 31.69 -15.02 -56.34
N GLY A 207 32.71 -15.63 -55.75
CA GLY A 207 33.85 -16.15 -56.51
C GLY A 207 35.09 -16.43 -55.68
N THR A 208 36.14 -16.89 -56.37
CA THR A 208 37.45 -17.18 -55.77
C THR A 208 38.34 -15.95 -55.84
N TYR A 209 38.62 -15.38 -54.68
CA TYR A 209 39.69 -14.42 -54.46
C TYR A 209 41.00 -15.18 -54.22
N SER A 210 42.14 -14.48 -54.21
CA SER A 210 43.48 -15.08 -54.26
C SER A 210 43.67 -16.34 -53.41
N LYS A 211 43.08 -16.40 -52.20
CA LYS A 211 43.13 -17.59 -51.33
C LYS A 211 41.80 -18.05 -50.74
N VAL A 212 40.72 -17.33 -50.97
CA VAL A 212 39.41 -17.64 -50.37
C VAL A 212 38.33 -17.59 -51.43
N THR A 213 37.47 -18.60 -51.44
CA THR A 213 36.24 -18.60 -52.22
C THR A 213 35.11 -18.17 -51.30
N VAL A 214 34.35 -17.16 -51.73
CA VAL A 214 33.19 -16.66 -50.98
C VAL A 214 31.92 -16.79 -51.81
N ASN A 215 30.79 -17.00 -51.14
CA ASN A 215 29.47 -16.91 -51.78
C ASN A 215 28.97 -15.46 -51.83
N ALA A 216 27.79 -15.22 -52.44
CA ALA A 216 27.18 -13.88 -52.55
C ALA A 216 26.82 -13.24 -51.19
N LYS A 217 26.76 -14.06 -50.13
CA LYS A 217 26.55 -13.61 -48.75
C LYS A 217 27.87 -13.23 -48.05
N GLY A 218 29.01 -13.34 -48.73
CA GLY A 218 30.34 -13.05 -48.18
C GLY A 218 30.91 -14.14 -47.26
N LEU A 219 30.25 -15.30 -47.16
CA LEU A 219 30.75 -16.42 -46.36
C LEU A 219 31.84 -17.17 -47.13
N VAL A 220 32.95 -17.49 -46.46
CA VAL A 220 34.04 -18.30 -47.03
C VAL A 220 33.56 -19.74 -47.17
N THR A 221 33.45 -20.21 -48.41
CA THR A 221 33.04 -21.58 -48.76
C THR A 221 34.21 -22.46 -49.19
N GLY A 222 35.41 -21.89 -49.33
CA GLY A 222 36.64 -22.64 -49.64
C GLY A 222 37.89 -21.81 -49.33
N VAL A 223 38.97 -22.50 -48.94
CA VAL A 223 40.27 -21.89 -48.65
C VAL A 223 41.38 -22.64 -49.36
N HIS A 224 42.38 -21.91 -49.84
CA HIS A 224 43.59 -22.46 -50.44
C HIS A 224 44.81 -22.14 -49.57
N SER A 225 45.75 -23.08 -49.47
CA SER A 225 47.01 -22.85 -48.76
C SER A 225 47.87 -21.80 -49.48
N LEU A 226 48.63 -21.02 -48.71
CA LEU A 226 49.66 -20.15 -49.25
C LEU A 226 50.75 -21.01 -49.87
N ILE A 227 51.01 -20.81 -51.15
CA ILE A 227 52.13 -21.38 -51.88
C ILE A 227 53.24 -20.33 -52.02
N GLN A 228 54.45 -20.79 -52.29
CA GLN A 228 55.63 -19.91 -52.39
C GLN A 228 55.43 -18.74 -53.38
N GLY A 229 54.67 -18.96 -54.47
CA GLY A 229 54.37 -17.91 -55.46
C GLY A 229 53.41 -16.82 -54.98
N ASP A 230 52.75 -16.98 -53.84
CA ASP A 230 51.86 -15.97 -53.24
C ASP A 230 52.61 -14.96 -52.37
N ILE A 231 53.88 -15.25 -52.06
CA ILE A 231 54.76 -14.38 -51.29
C ILE A 231 55.45 -13.46 -52.31
N PRO A 232 55.23 -12.13 -52.27
CA PRO A 232 55.94 -11.20 -53.13
C PRO A 232 57.46 -11.35 -52.98
N ALA A 233 58.24 -10.95 -53.97
CA ALA A 233 59.69 -10.87 -53.80
C ALA A 233 60.03 -9.93 -52.62
N LEU A 234 60.55 -10.49 -51.54
CA LEU A 234 60.98 -9.72 -50.36
C LEU A 234 62.48 -9.54 -50.42
N ASP A 235 62.94 -8.28 -50.40
CA ASP A 235 64.35 -7.97 -50.19
C ASP A 235 64.73 -8.08 -48.70
N ALA A 236 66.04 -8.15 -48.43
CA ALA A 236 66.55 -8.29 -47.07
C ALA A 236 66.24 -7.09 -46.16
N SER A 237 65.89 -5.92 -46.73
CA SER A 237 65.52 -4.73 -45.92
C SER A 237 64.15 -4.87 -45.26
N LYS A 238 63.34 -5.83 -45.71
CA LYS A 238 62.01 -6.14 -45.16
C LYS A 238 62.05 -7.08 -43.94
N ILE A 239 63.23 -7.57 -43.52
CA ILE A 239 63.39 -8.45 -42.35
C ILE A 239 63.82 -7.61 -41.14
N THR A 240 62.87 -7.26 -40.27
CA THR A 240 63.13 -6.45 -39.06
C THR A 240 63.59 -7.28 -37.86
N SER A 241 63.38 -8.60 -37.88
CA SER A 241 63.87 -9.55 -36.87
C SER A 241 63.97 -10.97 -37.42
N GLY A 242 64.95 -11.75 -36.95
CA GLY A 242 65.28 -13.10 -37.46
C GLY A 242 66.68 -13.12 -38.09
N THR A 243 67.42 -14.21 -37.90
CA THR A 243 68.81 -14.33 -38.40
C THR A 243 68.85 -14.98 -39.77
N LEU A 244 69.53 -14.32 -40.73
CA LEU A 244 70.04 -14.99 -41.92
C LEU A 244 71.29 -15.78 -41.51
N SER A 245 71.20 -17.11 -41.47
CA SER A 245 72.37 -17.94 -41.18
C SER A 245 73.40 -17.83 -42.30
N ARG A 246 74.56 -17.22 -42.01
CA ARG A 246 75.76 -17.23 -42.85
C ARG A 246 76.86 -18.04 -42.14
N PRO A 247 77.71 -18.84 -42.83
CA PRO A 247 78.63 -19.76 -42.16
C PRO A 247 79.74 -19.02 -41.40
N THR A 248 79.97 -19.42 -40.15
CA THR A 248 81.04 -18.97 -39.24
C THR A 248 82.30 -19.80 -39.41
N SER A 249 83.39 -19.19 -39.88
CA SER A 249 84.76 -19.60 -39.52
C SER A 249 85.55 -18.37 -39.09
N GLY A 250 85.94 -18.35 -37.82
CA GLY A 250 86.71 -17.27 -37.18
C GLY A 250 86.58 -17.31 -35.66
N ASN A 251 87.46 -18.07 -35.02
CA ASN A 251 87.47 -18.45 -33.59
C ASN A 251 88.69 -17.86 -32.85
N ALA A 252 88.50 -17.52 -31.56
CA ALA A 252 89.45 -16.85 -30.67
C ALA A 252 90.71 -17.66 -30.25
N GLY A 253 90.91 -18.86 -30.79
CA GLY A 253 92.02 -19.76 -30.45
C GLY A 253 93.35 -19.50 -31.15
N SER A 254 93.46 -18.47 -32.00
CA SER A 254 94.67 -18.16 -32.77
C SER A 254 95.53 -17.02 -32.22
N ALA A 255 95.18 -16.44 -31.06
CA ALA A 255 96.00 -15.41 -30.42
C ALA A 255 97.14 -16.06 -29.60
N THR A 256 98.30 -16.25 -30.22
CA THR A 256 99.56 -16.57 -29.51
C THR A 256 99.89 -15.40 -28.57
N LYS A 257 100.27 -15.69 -27.31
CA LYS A 257 100.57 -14.72 -26.23
C LYS A 257 101.39 -13.50 -26.70
N LEU A 258 101.31 -12.38 -25.96
CA LEU A 258 102.19 -11.22 -26.19
C LEU A 258 103.66 -11.67 -26.11
N GLN A 259 104.38 -11.62 -27.23
CA GLN A 259 105.74 -12.18 -27.40
C GLN A 259 106.81 -11.58 -26.48
N THR A 260 106.48 -10.54 -25.70
CA THR A 260 107.26 -10.02 -24.59
C THR A 260 106.27 -9.47 -23.58
N GLY A 261 106.37 -9.87 -22.31
CA GLY A 261 105.50 -9.33 -21.26
C GLY A 261 105.55 -7.81 -21.27
N ARG A 262 104.42 -7.14 -21.02
CA ARG A 262 104.40 -5.67 -20.96
C ARG A 262 104.31 -5.24 -19.49
N ALA A 263 105.16 -4.29 -19.11
CA ALA A 263 105.08 -3.68 -17.80
C ALA A 263 103.79 -2.88 -17.69
N TRP A 264 102.94 -3.26 -16.75
CA TRP A 264 101.84 -2.43 -16.30
C TRP A 264 102.38 -1.56 -15.18
N THR A 265 102.55 -0.28 -15.49
CA THR A 265 103.01 0.73 -14.55
C THR A 265 101.80 1.53 -14.06
N PHE A 266 101.67 1.61 -12.75
CA PHE A 266 100.69 2.47 -12.09
C PHE A 266 101.44 3.69 -11.55
N SER A 267 101.05 4.88 -12.01
CA SER A 267 101.63 6.16 -11.58
C SER A 267 100.52 7.09 -11.09
N GLY A 268 100.76 7.80 -9.98
CA GLY A 268 99.77 8.63 -9.29
C GLY A 268 99.84 8.48 -7.77
N ALA A 269 98.69 8.59 -7.09
CA ALA A 269 98.60 8.55 -5.63
C ALA A 269 99.01 7.19 -5.00
N ALA A 270 98.96 6.11 -5.78
CA ALA A 270 99.57 4.82 -5.48
C ALA A 270 100.47 4.43 -6.66
N THR A 271 101.69 4.01 -6.37
CA THR A 271 102.67 3.61 -7.39
C THR A 271 103.04 2.14 -7.26
N GLY A 272 103.23 1.47 -8.38
CA GLY A 272 103.67 0.08 -8.42
C GLY A 272 103.79 -0.42 -9.86
N MET A 273 104.43 -1.57 -10.02
CA MET A 273 104.68 -2.14 -11.35
C MET A 273 104.63 -3.66 -11.28
N GLY A 274 103.99 -4.27 -12.27
CA GLY A 274 104.00 -5.71 -12.50
C GLY A 274 104.03 -6.03 -13.98
N TRP A 275 104.44 -7.25 -14.31
CA TRP A 275 104.58 -7.72 -15.69
C TRP A 275 103.46 -8.71 -16.01
N PHE A 276 102.73 -8.47 -17.10
CA PHE A 276 101.69 -9.38 -17.59
C PHE A 276 102.01 -9.87 -19.00
N ASP A 277 101.92 -11.18 -19.20
CA ASP A 277 102.19 -11.87 -20.47
C ASP A 277 101.03 -12.77 -20.92
N GLY A 278 99.88 -12.72 -20.24
CA GLY A 278 98.69 -13.51 -20.59
C GLY A 278 98.74 -14.98 -20.20
N SER A 279 99.74 -15.41 -19.41
CA SER A 279 99.86 -16.81 -18.97
C SER A 279 99.01 -17.16 -17.72
N GLY A 280 98.58 -16.17 -16.96
CA GLY A 280 97.75 -16.31 -15.76
C GLY A 280 97.54 -14.97 -15.06
N ASP A 281 96.81 -14.99 -13.94
CA ASP A 281 96.53 -13.79 -13.16
C ASP A 281 97.82 -13.23 -12.51
N VAL A 282 97.95 -11.90 -12.46
CA VAL A 282 99.13 -11.20 -11.90
C VAL A 282 98.68 -10.26 -10.77
N ASN A 283 99.28 -10.43 -9.59
CA ASN A 283 99.08 -9.51 -8.45
C ASN A 283 100.19 -8.46 -8.40
N VAL A 284 99.83 -7.18 -8.54
CA VAL A 284 100.76 -6.04 -8.48
C VAL A 284 100.67 -5.34 -7.14
N GLN A 285 101.78 -5.28 -6.40
CA GLN A 285 101.85 -4.53 -5.13
C GLN A 285 101.96 -3.03 -5.40
N LEU A 286 101.11 -2.25 -4.74
CA LEU A 286 101.00 -0.80 -4.89
C LEU A 286 101.35 -0.10 -3.56
N ALA A 287 102.20 0.92 -3.62
CA ALA A 287 102.59 1.75 -2.48
C ALA A 287 101.92 3.12 -2.57
N LEU A 288 101.20 3.53 -1.52
CA LEU A 288 100.58 4.85 -1.46
C LEU A 288 101.59 5.92 -1.01
N ALA A 289 101.53 7.11 -1.62
CA ALA A 289 102.23 8.29 -1.12
C ALA A 289 101.59 8.78 0.21
N ASN A 290 102.35 9.54 1.02
CA ASN A 290 101.77 10.17 2.20
C ASN A 290 100.74 11.22 1.76
N SER A 291 99.56 11.24 2.39
CA SER A 291 98.45 12.10 1.97
C SER A 291 98.63 13.58 2.31
N GLY A 292 99.71 13.95 2.99
CA GLY A 292 99.95 15.30 3.52
C GLY A 292 99.21 15.61 4.82
N ILE A 293 98.37 14.68 5.32
CA ILE A 293 97.66 14.80 6.60
C ILE A 293 98.54 14.16 7.69
N SER A 294 98.69 14.82 8.84
CA SER A 294 99.37 14.21 9.99
C SER A 294 98.58 13.01 10.50
N ALA A 295 99.27 11.89 10.71
CA ALA A 295 98.68 10.70 11.29
C ALA A 295 98.15 11.01 12.71
N GLY A 296 96.92 10.62 12.99
CA GLY A 296 96.28 10.94 14.27
C GLY A 296 94.76 10.80 14.26
N THR A 297 94.17 11.01 15.42
CA THR A 297 92.72 10.97 15.62
C THR A 297 92.11 12.34 15.41
N TYR A 298 91.25 12.45 14.41
CA TYR A 298 90.34 13.55 14.17
C TYR A 298 88.98 13.21 14.82
N SER A 299 88.07 14.18 14.93
CA SER A 299 86.90 14.13 15.81
C SER A 299 86.13 12.80 15.88
N LYS A 300 86.04 12.03 14.78
CA LYS A 300 85.43 10.68 14.78
C LYS A 300 86.23 9.61 14.04
N VAL A 301 87.36 9.96 13.44
CA VAL A 301 88.16 9.03 12.63
C VAL A 301 89.65 9.19 12.94
N THR A 302 90.33 8.06 13.07
CA THR A 302 91.79 7.99 13.16
C THR A 302 92.33 7.61 11.80
N VAL A 303 93.31 8.37 11.31
CA VAL A 303 93.95 8.12 10.02
C VAL A 303 95.45 7.88 10.20
N ASN A 304 96.00 7.00 9.37
CA ASN A 304 97.46 6.81 9.28
C ASN A 304 98.11 7.87 8.38
N ALA A 305 99.44 7.86 8.27
CA ALA A 305 100.21 8.81 7.46
C ALA A 305 99.94 8.74 5.95
N LYS A 306 99.23 7.70 5.49
CA LYS A 306 98.75 7.54 4.11
C LYS A 306 97.34 8.10 3.92
N GLY A 307 96.73 8.66 4.96
CA GLY A 307 95.35 9.18 4.94
C GLY A 307 94.27 8.10 5.00
N LEU A 308 94.64 6.84 5.24
CA LEU A 308 93.68 5.75 5.38
C LEU A 308 93.12 5.74 6.79
N VAL A 309 91.80 5.58 6.92
CA VAL A 309 91.13 5.47 8.22
C VAL A 309 91.48 4.11 8.85
N THR A 310 92.11 4.14 10.01
CA THR A 310 92.53 2.96 10.78
C THR A 310 91.71 2.73 12.04
N GLY A 311 90.80 3.64 12.37
CA GLY A 311 89.82 3.47 13.44
C GLY A 311 88.73 4.54 13.35
N ALA A 312 87.50 4.22 13.78
CA ALA A 312 86.38 5.15 13.78
C ALA A 312 85.52 4.97 15.03
N GLN A 313 84.84 6.03 15.45
CA GLN A 313 83.82 6.00 16.49
C GLN A 313 82.43 6.26 15.90
N SER A 314 81.39 5.65 16.47
CA SER A 314 79.99 5.94 16.10
C SER A 314 79.61 7.36 16.49
N LEU A 315 78.77 7.99 15.67
CA LEU A 315 78.15 9.27 16.01
C LEU A 315 77.24 9.10 17.23
N ILE A 316 77.39 10.00 18.20
CA ILE A 316 76.48 10.13 19.34
C ILE A 316 75.56 11.33 19.12
N GLN A 317 74.46 11.39 19.87
CA GLN A 317 73.43 12.43 19.71
C GLN A 317 73.99 13.87 19.79
N GLY A 318 75.02 14.11 20.60
CA GLY A 318 75.68 15.42 20.72
C GLY A 318 76.51 15.83 19.50
N ASP A 319 76.84 14.91 18.59
CA ASP A 319 77.54 15.22 17.35
C ASP A 319 76.60 15.73 16.25
N ILE A 320 75.28 15.65 16.46
CA ILE A 320 74.25 16.09 15.52
C ILE A 320 73.80 17.50 15.93
N PRO A 321 74.03 18.54 15.11
CA PRO A 321 73.56 19.89 15.40
C PRO A 321 72.03 19.95 15.52
N ALA A 322 71.50 20.94 16.23
CA ALA A 322 70.07 21.22 16.21
C ALA A 322 69.62 21.55 14.77
N LEU A 323 68.65 20.80 14.25
CA LEU A 323 68.11 20.98 12.90
C LEU A 323 66.69 21.50 12.98
N ASP A 324 66.41 22.57 12.23
CA ASP A 324 65.04 23.07 12.03
C ASP A 324 64.21 22.06 11.21
N ALA A 325 62.93 21.91 11.56
CA ALA A 325 62.02 20.95 10.92
C ALA A 325 61.90 21.15 9.40
N SER A 326 62.10 22.37 8.90
CA SER A 326 62.12 22.70 7.47
C SER A 326 63.24 22.01 6.68
N LYS A 327 64.26 21.48 7.37
CA LYS A 327 65.40 20.79 6.76
C LYS A 327 65.24 19.27 6.67
N ILE A 328 64.10 18.73 7.09
CA ILE A 328 63.79 17.29 7.01
C ILE A 328 62.95 17.02 5.76
N THR A 329 63.60 16.58 4.67
CA THR A 329 62.97 16.31 3.37
C THR A 329 62.43 14.88 3.20
N SER A 330 62.68 13.99 4.16
CA SER A 330 62.06 12.66 4.27
C SER A 330 62.11 12.12 5.71
N GLY A 331 61.20 11.20 6.05
CA GLY A 331 60.98 10.69 7.42
C GLY A 331 59.72 11.28 8.07
N THR A 332 59.05 10.51 8.94
CA THR A 332 57.81 10.95 9.60
C THR A 332 58.10 11.59 10.96
N LEU A 333 57.68 12.84 11.14
CA LEU A 333 57.51 13.41 12.47
C LEU A 333 56.27 12.75 13.10
N SER A 334 56.44 11.97 14.16
CA SER A 334 55.31 11.37 14.88
C SER A 334 54.45 12.48 15.49
N ARG A 335 53.31 12.77 14.85
CA ARG A 335 52.30 13.69 15.39
C ARG A 335 51.62 13.03 16.60
N PRO A 336 51.34 13.74 17.72
CA PRO A 336 50.65 13.13 18.85
C PRO A 336 49.24 12.71 18.44
N THR A 337 48.86 11.47 18.72
CA THR A 337 47.53 10.90 18.47
C THR A 337 46.54 11.10 19.63
N SER A 338 46.86 11.96 20.61
CA SER A 338 45.94 12.37 21.68
C SER A 338 45.61 13.86 21.59
N GLY A 339 44.82 14.24 20.59
CA GLY A 339 44.11 15.52 20.60
C GLY A 339 42.82 15.36 21.41
N ASN A 340 42.85 15.71 22.69
CA ASN A 340 41.65 16.00 23.47
C ASN A 340 40.96 17.26 22.90
N ALA A 341 39.62 17.33 22.96
CA ALA A 341 38.77 18.33 22.29
C ALA A 341 39.21 19.80 22.48
N GLY A 342 40.00 20.10 23.50
CA GLY A 342 40.64 21.39 23.75
C GLY A 342 41.54 21.93 22.61
N THR A 343 42.00 21.14 21.64
CA THR A 343 42.73 21.69 20.48
C THR A 343 41.82 22.11 19.31
N ALA A 344 40.52 21.78 19.36
CA ALA A 344 39.54 22.26 18.40
C ALA A 344 39.03 23.64 18.85
N THR A 345 39.73 24.71 18.47
CA THR A 345 39.38 26.11 18.82
C THR A 345 37.95 26.51 18.43
N LYS A 346 37.27 25.79 17.52
CA LYS A 346 35.86 26.03 17.16
C LYS A 346 34.84 25.37 18.11
N LEU A 347 35.25 24.47 19.01
CA LEU A 347 34.40 23.74 19.95
C LEU A 347 34.73 24.02 21.44
N GLN A 348 35.80 24.77 21.73
CA GLN A 348 36.18 25.17 23.10
C GLN A 348 35.12 26.03 23.82
N THR A 349 34.27 26.73 23.07
CA THR A 349 33.12 27.44 23.61
C THR A 349 31.87 26.68 23.20
N GLY A 350 31.09 26.20 24.18
CA GLY A 350 29.83 25.50 23.94
C GLY A 350 28.93 26.31 22.99
N ARG A 351 28.23 25.61 22.10
CA ARG A 351 27.32 26.24 21.14
C ARG A 351 25.88 25.94 21.53
N ALA A 352 25.02 26.94 21.43
CA ALA A 352 23.59 26.75 21.58
C ALA A 352 23.04 25.99 20.36
N LEU A 353 22.44 24.84 20.61
CA LEU A 353 21.60 24.12 19.66
C LEU A 353 20.17 24.64 19.84
N THR A 354 19.69 25.41 18.87
CA THR A 354 18.37 26.06 18.92
C THR A 354 17.41 25.38 17.96
N PHE A 355 16.28 24.93 18.47
CA PHE A 355 15.18 24.35 17.70
C PHE A 355 14.03 25.36 17.61
N ASN A 356 13.73 25.81 16.40
CA ASN A 356 12.67 26.77 16.12
C ASN A 356 11.60 26.10 15.24
N GLY A 357 10.35 26.04 15.71
CA GLY A 357 9.26 25.33 15.03
C GLY A 357 8.06 25.04 15.95
N ALA A 358 7.35 23.95 15.69
CA ALA A 358 6.17 23.54 16.47
C ALA A 358 6.49 23.17 17.93
N ALA A 359 7.72 22.71 18.19
CA ALA A 359 8.29 22.62 19.52
C ALA A 359 9.54 23.50 19.55
N THR A 360 9.70 24.28 20.62
CA THR A 360 10.87 25.14 20.84
C THR A 360 11.70 24.62 21.99
N GLY A 361 13.01 24.72 21.87
CA GLY A 361 13.93 24.33 22.94
C GLY A 361 15.36 24.70 22.59
N MET A 362 16.16 24.87 23.63
CA MET A 362 17.57 25.24 23.50
C MET A 362 18.40 24.43 24.48
N GLY A 363 19.49 23.86 23.98
CA GLY A 363 20.49 23.16 24.81
C GLY A 363 21.90 23.54 24.39
N TRP A 364 22.84 23.47 25.33
CA TRP A 364 24.23 23.81 25.09
C TRP A 364 25.04 22.54 24.88
N PHE A 365 25.76 22.47 23.76
CA PHE A 365 26.65 21.35 23.45
C PHE A 365 28.10 21.83 23.39
N ASP A 366 28.95 21.21 24.19
CA ASP A 366 30.40 21.46 24.27
C ASP A 366 31.24 20.21 23.95
N GLY A 367 30.60 19.11 23.55
CA GLY A 367 31.27 17.86 23.18
C GLY A 367 31.78 17.01 24.33
N SER A 368 31.47 17.36 25.58
CA SER A 368 31.89 16.60 26.77
C SER A 368 31.04 15.34 27.03
N GLY A 369 29.86 15.23 26.43
CA GLY A 369 28.96 14.08 26.56
C GLY A 369 27.64 14.26 25.80
N ASP A 370 26.72 13.32 26.00
CA ASP A 370 25.37 13.37 25.41
C ASP A 370 24.54 14.50 26.03
N VAL A 371 23.82 15.26 25.20
CA VAL A 371 22.98 16.39 25.63
C VAL A 371 21.50 16.09 25.36
N ASN A 372 20.70 16.04 26.43
CA ASN A 372 19.25 15.90 26.35
C ASN A 372 18.59 17.29 26.36
N VAL A 373 18.08 17.74 25.20
CA VAL A 373 17.40 19.03 25.07
C VAL A 373 15.89 18.86 25.25
N GLN A 374 15.31 19.48 26.27
CA GLN A 374 13.86 19.51 26.49
C GLN A 374 13.20 20.43 25.45
N LEU A 375 12.30 19.86 24.65
CA LEU A 375 11.49 20.58 23.67
C LEU A 375 10.11 20.84 24.27
N VAL A 376 9.71 22.12 24.32
CA VAL A 376 8.38 22.54 24.77
C VAL A 376 7.53 22.78 23.53
N LEU A 377 6.41 22.05 23.41
CA LEU A 377 5.43 22.32 22.38
C LEU A 377 4.82 23.69 22.65
N ALA A 378 4.92 24.63 21.71
CA ALA A 378 4.13 25.85 21.81
C ALA A 378 2.65 25.43 21.88
N GLY A 379 1.88 26.03 22.80
CA GLY A 379 0.49 25.63 23.05
C GLY A 379 -0.29 25.35 21.77
N LEU A 380 -1.14 24.32 21.78
CA LEU A 380 -1.83 23.83 20.59
C LEU A 380 -2.75 24.92 20.02
N ASP A 381 -2.22 25.69 19.08
CA ASP A 381 -2.94 26.76 18.42
C ASP A 381 -3.85 26.14 17.34
N VAL A 382 -5.11 25.93 17.71
CA VAL A 382 -6.13 25.34 16.83
C VAL A 382 -6.44 26.22 15.60
N SER A 383 -6.00 27.49 15.57
CA SER A 383 -6.11 28.33 14.37
C SER A 383 -5.20 27.88 13.22
N LYS A 384 -4.20 27.02 13.51
CA LYS A 384 -3.30 26.41 12.53
C LYS A 384 -3.83 25.11 11.91
N LEU A 385 -4.99 24.62 12.37
CA LEU A 385 -5.63 23.45 11.76
C LEU A 385 -6.28 23.86 10.42
N ILE A 386 -5.57 23.62 9.33
CA ILE A 386 -6.03 23.95 7.96
C ILE A 386 -6.97 22.91 7.35
N SER A 387 -7.07 21.72 7.96
CA SER A 387 -7.95 20.65 7.52
C SER A 387 -8.20 19.62 8.64
N GLY A 388 -9.22 18.79 8.45
CA GLY A 388 -9.63 17.76 9.42
C GLY A 388 -10.75 18.21 10.35
N THR A 389 -11.40 17.24 10.99
CA THR A 389 -12.44 17.47 12.00
C THR A 389 -11.94 16.95 13.34
N LEU A 390 -12.06 17.76 14.39
CA LEU A 390 -11.64 17.35 15.73
C LEU A 390 -12.62 16.28 16.26
N PRO A 391 -12.14 15.08 16.66
CA PRO A 391 -13.00 14.02 17.14
C PRO A 391 -13.58 14.34 18.53
N VAL A 392 -14.71 13.71 18.87
CA VAL A 392 -15.37 13.89 20.18
C VAL A 392 -14.45 13.54 21.34
N ALA A 393 -13.61 12.51 21.19
CA ALA A 393 -12.59 12.12 22.18
C ALA A 393 -11.57 13.22 22.49
N ARG A 394 -11.46 14.26 21.66
CA ARG A 394 -10.58 15.42 21.86
C ARG A 394 -11.36 16.72 22.07
N GLY A 395 -12.64 16.64 22.48
CA GLY A 395 -13.49 17.80 22.73
C GLY A 395 -14.02 18.48 21.46
N GLY A 396 -13.89 17.83 20.29
CA GLY A 396 -14.48 18.33 19.05
C GLY A 396 -15.91 17.85 18.83
N THR A 397 -16.53 18.32 17.75
CA THR A 397 -17.91 17.94 17.37
C THR A 397 -17.99 16.60 16.64
N GLY A 398 -16.86 16.03 16.19
CA GLY A 398 -16.85 14.78 15.41
C GLY A 398 -17.42 14.86 13.99
N GLY A 399 -17.98 16.02 13.59
CA GLY A 399 -18.49 16.27 12.24
C GLY A 399 -18.33 17.72 11.81
N ASN A 400 -18.22 17.94 10.49
CA ASN A 400 -18.06 19.26 9.86
C ASN A 400 -19.40 19.89 9.41
N THR A 401 -20.54 19.25 9.69
CA THR A 401 -21.88 19.79 9.45
C THR A 401 -22.72 19.69 10.73
N PRO A 402 -23.76 20.53 10.91
CA PRO A 402 -24.63 20.46 12.08
C PRO A 402 -25.28 19.08 12.29
N ALA A 403 -25.64 18.38 11.21
CA ALA A 403 -26.22 17.04 11.29
C ALA A 403 -25.20 16.00 11.77
N ALA A 404 -23.97 16.01 11.22
CA ALA A 404 -22.91 15.10 11.63
C ALA A 404 -22.43 15.36 13.06
N ALA A 405 -22.38 16.63 13.48
CA ALA A 405 -22.06 17.02 14.86
C ALA A 405 -23.10 16.49 15.85
N ARG A 406 -24.39 16.68 15.56
CA ARG A 406 -25.48 16.15 16.39
C ARG A 406 -25.44 14.63 16.53
N SER A 407 -25.23 13.92 15.42
CA SER A 407 -25.09 12.46 15.42
C SER A 407 -23.92 11.99 16.30
N SER A 408 -22.76 12.66 16.19
CA SER A 408 -21.55 12.31 16.95
C SER A 408 -21.69 12.61 18.46
N LEU A 409 -22.48 13.62 18.81
CA LEU A 409 -22.71 14.04 20.20
C LEU A 409 -23.96 13.40 20.84
N GLY A 410 -24.78 12.68 20.08
CA GLY A 410 -26.06 12.16 20.54
C GLY A 410 -27.12 13.25 20.81
N ALA A 411 -27.06 14.37 20.09
CA ALA A 411 -27.98 15.49 20.25
C ALA A 411 -29.14 15.45 19.23
N GLY A 412 -30.35 15.77 19.67
CA GLY A 412 -31.55 15.87 18.85
C GLY A 412 -31.74 17.23 18.14
N VAL A 413 -32.79 17.33 17.34
CA VAL A 413 -33.25 18.54 16.66
C VAL A 413 -34.41 19.14 17.45
N PRO A 414 -34.38 20.45 17.80
CA PRO A 414 -35.46 21.07 18.56
C PRO A 414 -36.82 20.93 17.86
N SER A 415 -37.88 20.54 18.58
CA SER A 415 -39.25 20.49 18.06
C SER A 415 -39.76 21.87 17.59
N THR A 416 -40.81 21.90 16.78
CA THR A 416 -41.53 23.13 16.42
C THR A 416 -42.94 23.11 17.02
N LEU A 417 -43.39 24.24 17.59
CA LEU A 417 -44.74 24.41 18.15
C LEU A 417 -45.41 25.64 17.52
N TYR A 418 -46.63 25.47 17.03
CA TYR A 418 -47.52 26.56 16.63
C TYR A 418 -48.74 26.55 17.55
N HIS A 419 -48.74 27.46 18.52
CA HIS A 419 -49.67 27.46 19.64
C HIS A 419 -50.92 28.31 19.37
N ASP A 420 -51.77 27.82 18.48
CA ASP A 420 -53.06 28.42 18.12
C ASP A 420 -54.23 27.46 18.40
N PRO A 421 -55.48 27.93 18.42
CA PRO A 421 -56.66 27.06 18.52
C PRO A 421 -56.78 26.03 17.38
N ASN A 422 -56.17 26.30 16.22
CA ASN A 422 -55.91 25.34 15.15
C ASN A 422 -54.39 25.22 14.97
N GLY A 423 -53.74 24.48 15.88
CA GLY A 423 -52.30 24.47 16.06
C GLY A 423 -51.65 23.12 15.77
N TYR A 424 -50.34 23.07 15.96
CA TYR A 424 -49.57 21.83 15.86
C TYR A 424 -48.33 21.82 16.74
N TRP A 425 -47.84 20.63 17.05
CA TRP A 425 -46.53 20.36 17.59
C TRP A 425 -45.84 19.30 16.72
N TRP A 426 -44.56 19.52 16.42
CA TRP A 426 -43.77 18.68 15.52
C TRP A 426 -42.44 18.28 16.15
N ASP A 427 -42.28 17.00 16.44
CA ASP A 427 -40.97 16.41 16.73
C ASP A 427 -40.22 16.13 15.42
N LYS A 428 -39.11 16.83 15.22
CA LYS A 428 -38.26 16.67 14.03
C LYS A 428 -37.24 15.56 14.16
N ASP A 429 -37.09 14.96 15.35
CA ASP A 429 -36.23 13.78 15.53
C ASP A 429 -36.92 12.51 15.03
N THR A 430 -38.17 12.28 15.43
CA THR A 430 -38.94 11.10 15.00
C THR A 430 -39.87 11.37 13.82
N GLY A 431 -40.16 12.64 13.52
CA GLY A 431 -41.21 13.02 12.59
C GLY A 431 -42.62 12.92 13.18
N LEU A 432 -42.78 12.65 14.48
CA LEU A 432 -44.08 12.62 15.13
C LEU A 432 -44.73 14.02 15.04
N PHE A 433 -45.93 14.05 14.50
CA PHE A 433 -46.68 15.27 14.26
C PHE A 433 -48.03 15.19 14.96
N VAL A 434 -48.34 16.21 15.75
CA VAL A 434 -49.61 16.35 16.45
C VAL A 434 -50.23 17.65 15.99
N GLN A 435 -51.46 17.60 15.50
CA GLN A 435 -52.22 18.81 15.17
C GLN A 435 -53.60 18.74 15.78
N TRP A 436 -54.13 19.90 16.11
CA TRP A 436 -55.45 20.04 16.69
C TRP A 436 -56.20 21.14 16.00
N GLY A 437 -57.51 21.06 16.11
CA GLY A 437 -58.37 22.12 15.61
C GLY A 437 -59.72 22.11 16.26
N ASN A 438 -60.50 23.11 15.88
CA ASN A 438 -61.86 23.25 16.30
C ASN A 438 -62.74 23.74 15.15
N ARG A 439 -64.01 23.36 15.19
CA ARG A 439 -65.04 23.85 14.29
C ARG A 439 -66.37 23.92 15.01
N PHE A 440 -67.09 25.01 14.78
CA PHE A 440 -68.41 25.25 15.32
C PHE A 440 -69.48 24.97 14.26
N PHE A 441 -70.61 24.38 14.66
CA PHE A 441 -71.65 23.90 13.74
C PHE A 441 -73.04 24.49 14.01
N GLY A 442 -73.35 24.89 15.25
CA GLY A 442 -74.69 25.33 15.62
C GLY A 442 -75.56 24.14 16.00
N ASP A 443 -76.78 24.09 15.47
CA ASP A 443 -77.75 23.02 15.75
C ASP A 443 -77.48 21.76 14.92
N MET A 444 -77.87 20.60 15.46
CA MET A 444 -77.74 19.32 14.77
C MET A 444 -78.99 19.07 13.92
N PRO A 445 -78.86 18.81 12.60
CA PRO A 445 -80.02 18.79 11.68
C PRO A 445 -80.91 17.54 11.79
N GLY A 446 -80.74 16.71 12.82
CA GLY A 446 -81.37 15.40 12.98
C GLY A 446 -80.79 14.32 12.06
N GLY A 447 -81.08 13.05 12.36
CA GLY A 447 -80.62 11.90 11.58
C GLY A 447 -79.11 11.65 11.68
N LYS A 448 -78.48 11.12 10.62
CA LYS A 448 -77.02 10.92 10.55
C LYS A 448 -76.39 11.99 9.68
N TRP A 449 -75.49 12.80 10.24
CA TRP A 449 -74.79 13.86 9.52
C TRP A 449 -73.29 13.58 9.45
N ASN A 450 -72.74 13.43 8.24
CA ASN A 450 -71.31 13.24 8.02
C ASN A 450 -70.63 14.58 7.72
N VAL A 451 -69.55 14.88 8.44
CA VAL A 451 -68.80 16.12 8.26
C VAL A 451 -67.33 15.81 8.01
N GLN A 452 -66.80 16.40 6.94
CA GLN A 452 -65.37 16.41 6.64
C GLN A 452 -64.64 17.47 7.49
N PHE A 453 -63.57 17.05 8.13
CA PHE A 453 -62.59 17.90 8.77
C PHE A 453 -61.30 17.85 7.96
N ASN A 454 -60.75 19.02 7.62
CA ASN A 454 -59.49 19.12 6.91
C ASN A 454 -58.38 19.49 7.89
N PHE A 455 -57.27 18.78 7.80
CA PHE A 455 -56.06 19.13 8.52
C PHE A 455 -55.45 20.40 7.93
N ARG A 456 -54.88 21.25 8.79
CA ARG A 456 -54.20 22.47 8.33
C ARG A 456 -52.94 22.14 7.55
N TYR A 457 -52.26 21.07 7.97
CA TYR A 457 -51.09 20.51 7.30
C TYR A 457 -51.33 19.02 7.08
N GLU A 458 -51.05 18.53 5.88
CA GLU A 458 -51.19 17.11 5.58
C GLU A 458 -50.19 16.27 6.39
N PHE A 459 -50.61 15.09 6.84
CA PHE A 459 -49.66 14.08 7.31
C PHE A 459 -49.00 13.38 6.11
N ASP A 460 -47.82 12.78 6.31
CA ASP A 460 -47.18 11.98 5.25
C ASP A 460 -47.80 10.59 5.09
N THR A 461 -48.44 10.09 6.14
CA THR A 461 -49.30 8.90 6.15
C THR A 461 -50.58 9.22 6.89
N ALA A 462 -51.68 8.48 6.66
CA ALA A 462 -52.90 8.67 7.45
C ALA A 462 -52.57 8.63 8.96
N PRO A 463 -53.12 9.55 9.76
CA PRO A 463 -52.85 9.58 11.19
C PRO A 463 -53.34 8.28 11.83
N PHE A 464 -52.61 7.81 12.84
CA PHE A 464 -52.96 6.58 13.56
C PHE A 464 -53.86 6.86 14.77
N ILE A 465 -54.03 8.12 15.16
CA ILE A 465 -55.00 8.57 16.16
C ILE A 465 -55.71 9.80 15.63
N VAL A 466 -57.04 9.80 15.70
CA VAL A 466 -57.88 10.99 15.60
C VAL A 466 -58.94 10.91 16.68
N ILE A 467 -59.03 11.93 17.53
CA ILE A 467 -59.99 11.99 18.63
C ILE A 467 -60.83 13.26 18.49
N PRO A 468 -62.09 13.15 18.03
CA PRO A 468 -63.05 14.24 18.08
C PRO A 468 -63.72 14.29 19.45
N VAL A 469 -63.96 15.49 19.94
CA VAL A 469 -64.66 15.75 21.19
C VAL A 469 -65.71 16.81 20.94
N ILE A 470 -66.97 16.48 21.23
CA ILE A 470 -68.08 17.41 21.15
C ILE A 470 -67.90 18.48 22.22
N MET A 471 -68.16 19.72 21.83
CA MET A 471 -68.13 20.88 22.70
C MET A 471 -69.47 21.57 22.69
N GLU A 472 -69.86 22.05 23.86
CA GLU A 472 -71.01 22.91 24.02
C GLU A 472 -70.59 24.38 23.90
N HIS A 473 -71.36 25.14 23.14
CA HIS A 473 -71.22 26.59 23.12
C HIS A 473 -71.98 27.20 24.32
N PRO A 474 -71.47 28.26 24.97
CA PRO A 474 -72.09 28.82 26.17
C PRO A 474 -73.56 29.24 26.02
N ASN A 475 -73.99 29.54 24.79
CA ASN A 475 -75.36 29.94 24.46
C ASN A 475 -76.20 28.78 23.88
N SER A 476 -75.94 27.54 24.28
CA SER A 476 -76.71 26.37 23.80
C SER A 476 -78.08 26.33 24.49
N PRO A 477 -79.21 26.26 23.74
CA PRO A 477 -80.53 26.13 24.34
C PRO A 477 -80.71 24.79 25.08
N ASP A 478 -80.19 23.71 24.50
CA ASP A 478 -80.13 22.37 25.09
C ASP A 478 -78.68 21.83 25.13
N PRO A 479 -78.34 20.91 26.05
CA PRO A 479 -76.99 20.38 26.17
C PRO A 479 -76.45 19.71 24.90
N ALA A 480 -75.19 20.00 24.54
CA ALA A 480 -74.55 19.36 23.39
C ALA A 480 -74.21 17.87 23.64
N SER A 481 -74.34 17.41 24.89
CA SER A 481 -74.20 16.00 25.26
C SER A 481 -75.25 15.10 24.60
N HIS A 482 -76.35 15.67 24.10
CA HIS A 482 -77.37 14.96 23.32
C HIS A 482 -76.88 14.45 21.95
N ILE A 483 -75.70 14.91 21.53
CA ILE A 483 -75.07 14.53 20.27
C ILE A 483 -74.02 13.46 20.57
N THR A 484 -73.98 12.43 19.73
CA THR A 484 -72.91 11.43 19.70
C THR A 484 -72.12 11.56 18.41
N CYS A 485 -70.81 11.33 18.48
CA CYS A 485 -69.94 11.31 17.32
C CYS A 485 -69.25 9.96 17.17
N ALA A 486 -69.04 9.53 15.92
CA ALA A 486 -68.27 8.35 15.59
C ALA A 486 -67.36 8.62 14.38
N ILE A 487 -66.15 8.08 14.41
CA ILE A 487 -65.24 8.04 13.27
C ILE A 487 -65.14 6.59 12.79
N ALA A 488 -65.17 6.40 11.48
CA ALA A 488 -64.78 5.15 10.87
C ALA A 488 -63.29 5.22 10.50
N GLU A 489 -62.49 4.23 10.86
CA GLU A 489 -61.03 4.29 10.64
C GLU A 489 -60.66 4.43 9.16
N ASN A 490 -61.48 3.89 8.25
CA ASN A 490 -61.31 4.02 6.81
C ASN A 490 -61.60 5.43 6.27
N SER A 491 -62.12 6.35 7.08
CA SER A 491 -62.37 7.74 6.69
C SER A 491 -61.19 8.67 6.97
N MET A 492 -60.15 8.19 7.65
CA MET A 492 -58.93 8.94 7.92
C MET A 492 -58.02 8.95 6.69
N SER A 493 -57.64 10.14 6.24
CA SER A 493 -56.70 10.36 5.15
C SER A 493 -55.52 11.22 5.62
N THR A 494 -54.54 11.42 4.74
CA THR A 494 -53.43 12.35 5.00
C THR A 494 -53.89 13.80 5.15
N SER A 495 -55.02 14.18 4.55
CA SER A 495 -55.52 15.55 4.49
C SER A 495 -56.71 15.83 5.42
N GLY A 496 -57.29 14.81 6.04
CA GLY A 496 -58.43 15.00 6.93
C GLY A 496 -59.07 13.72 7.43
N PHE A 497 -60.27 13.85 8.00
CA PHE A 497 -61.08 12.73 8.46
C PHE A 497 -62.57 13.09 8.38
N ILE A 498 -63.43 12.06 8.33
CA ILE A 498 -64.89 12.25 8.38
C ILE A 498 -65.40 11.74 9.72
N THR A 499 -66.15 12.60 10.42
CA THR A 499 -66.93 12.22 11.61
C THR A 499 -68.42 12.20 11.27
N SER A 500 -69.10 11.17 11.74
CA SER A 500 -70.56 11.07 11.72
C SER A 500 -71.14 11.55 13.05
N PHE A 501 -72.16 12.41 13.01
CA PHE A 501 -72.93 12.86 14.16
C PHE A 501 -74.36 12.31 14.10
N THR A 502 -74.89 11.96 15.27
CA THR A 502 -76.29 11.61 15.50
C THR A 502 -76.75 12.26 16.80
N GLU A 503 -78.02 12.65 16.92
CA GLU A 503 -78.62 13.04 18.19
C GLU A 503 -79.53 11.94 18.71
N TYR A 504 -79.63 11.80 20.02
CA TYR A 504 -80.60 10.90 20.67
C TYR A 504 -81.74 11.64 21.38
N VAL A 505 -81.70 12.98 21.38
CA VAL A 505 -82.79 13.87 21.80
C VAL A 505 -82.93 14.93 20.72
N SER A 506 -84.12 15.05 20.13
CA SER A 506 -84.39 16.07 19.11
C SER A 506 -84.78 17.39 19.78
N ALA A 507 -83.79 18.25 20.00
CA ALA A 507 -83.91 19.55 20.65
C ALA A 507 -82.87 20.51 20.07
N ALA A 508 -83.06 21.82 20.15
CA ALA A 508 -82.15 22.76 19.51
C ALA A 508 -80.85 22.90 20.32
N GLN A 509 -79.70 22.51 19.76
CA GLN A 509 -78.41 22.67 20.43
C GLN A 509 -77.54 23.73 19.75
N ASN A 510 -76.40 23.99 20.37
CA ASN A 510 -75.37 24.84 19.83
C ASN A 510 -74.01 24.21 20.09
N PHE A 511 -73.58 23.33 19.19
CA PHE A 511 -72.39 22.51 19.38
C PHE A 511 -71.26 22.86 18.42
N GLY A 512 -70.06 22.46 18.83
CA GLY A 512 -68.87 22.40 18.01
C GLY A 512 -68.09 21.12 18.28
N VAL A 513 -66.95 20.98 17.61
CA VAL A 513 -66.05 19.84 17.77
C VAL A 513 -64.62 20.36 17.90
N ARG A 514 -63.93 19.91 18.95
CA ARG A 514 -62.47 19.95 19.04
C ARG A 514 -61.94 18.62 18.59
N TRP A 515 -60.79 18.61 17.96
CA TRP A 515 -60.16 17.37 17.55
C TRP A 515 -58.65 17.46 17.73
N ILE A 516 -58.05 16.31 17.98
CA ILE A 516 -56.60 16.10 17.95
C ILE A 516 -56.31 14.94 17.01
N ALA A 517 -55.28 15.09 16.19
CA ALA A 517 -54.78 14.05 15.30
C ALA A 517 -53.29 13.84 15.51
N VAL A 518 -52.87 12.58 15.56
CA VAL A 518 -51.47 12.16 15.74
C VAL A 518 -51.06 11.28 14.57
N GLY A 519 -49.95 11.64 13.96
CA GLY A 519 -49.41 10.96 12.79
C GLY A 519 -47.93 11.29 12.60
N TYR A 520 -47.44 11.06 11.40
CA TYR A 520 -46.06 11.40 11.04
C TYR A 520 -46.02 12.45 9.94
N ARG A 521 -45.05 13.36 10.06
CA ARG A 521 -44.66 14.33 9.04
C ARG A 521 -43.15 14.51 9.08
N VAL A 522 -42.49 14.32 7.95
CA VAL A 522 -41.07 14.60 7.71
C VAL A 522 -40.90 15.75 6.71
N LYS A 523 -41.95 16.11 5.98
CA LYS A 523 -41.94 17.29 5.10
C LYS A 523 -41.89 18.59 5.91
N PRO A 524 -41.00 19.55 5.54
CA PRO A 524 -41.02 20.90 6.09
C PRO A 524 -42.42 21.54 6.03
N ILE A 525 -42.73 22.37 7.02
CA ILE A 525 -44.00 23.09 7.16
C ILE A 525 -43.88 24.47 6.54
#